data_AF-A0A3S0WCD4-F1
#
_entry.id   AF-A0A3S0WCD4-F1
#
_cell.length_a   1.000
_cell.length_b   1.000
_cell.length_c   1.000
_cell.angle_alpha   90.00
_cell.angle_beta   90.00
_cell.angle_gamma   90.00
#
_symmetry.space_group_name_H-M   'P 1'
#
loop_
_entity.id
_entity.type
_entity.pdbx_description
1 polymer ?
#
loop_
_entity_poly.entity_id
_entity_poly.type
_entity_poly.pdbx_seq_one_letter_code
_entity_poly.pdbx_strand_id
1 'polypeptide(L)'
;MNEAQPAWFTPPKTAAEKLADAQAAKIEQINAAYTEQVQPLIKDYPEIEQATWIAQESEARAYMAWHADQEGHTPATPVLDNILLGRNGDGGSETLQELSLAVLENADMFTRAQQLTGKRQRLVKQVREVTTQEALDGITW
;
A
#
# COMPACT_ATOMS: atom_id res chain seq x y z
N MET A 1 35.91 -37.54 -28.74
CA MET A 1 35.38 -37.98 -27.42
C MET A 1 35.13 -36.71 -26.63
N ASN A 2 33.87 -36.39 -26.35
CA ASN A 2 33.54 -35.22 -25.55
C ASN A 2 33.65 -35.66 -24.08
N GLU A 3 34.72 -35.27 -23.39
CA GLU A 3 34.87 -35.56 -21.96
C GLU A 3 33.71 -34.89 -21.21
N ALA A 4 32.87 -35.69 -20.56
CA ALA A 4 31.81 -35.19 -19.71
C ALA A 4 32.45 -34.48 -18.50
N GLN A 5 32.09 -33.22 -18.29
CA GLN A 5 32.59 -32.43 -17.17
C GLN A 5 32.21 -33.07 -15.82
N PRO A 6 33.11 -33.03 -14.81
CA PRO A 6 32.86 -33.68 -13.53
C PRO A 6 31.75 -32.98 -12.74
N ALA A 7 31.01 -33.75 -11.94
CA ALA A 7 29.80 -33.34 -11.22
C ALA A 7 29.96 -32.18 -10.19
N TRP A 8 31.17 -31.67 -9.97
CA TRP A 8 31.48 -30.55 -9.08
C TRP A 8 31.74 -29.22 -9.81
N PHE A 9 31.79 -29.22 -11.16
CA PHE A 9 32.04 -28.01 -11.93
C PHE A 9 30.75 -27.19 -12.10
N THR A 10 30.68 -26.02 -11.46
CA THR A 10 29.64 -25.03 -11.74
C THR A 10 30.19 -24.03 -12.77
N PRO A 11 29.61 -23.93 -13.98
CA PRO A 11 30.07 -22.98 -14.97
C PRO A 11 29.85 -21.54 -14.48
N PRO A 12 30.71 -20.58 -14.90
CA PRO A 12 30.51 -19.19 -14.56
C PRO A 12 29.20 -18.68 -15.17
N LYS A 13 28.48 -17.81 -14.42
CA LYS A 13 27.24 -17.20 -14.89
C LYS A 13 27.44 -16.48 -16.23
N THR A 14 26.52 -16.74 -17.14
CA THR A 14 26.34 -16.01 -18.39
C THR A 14 25.99 -14.54 -18.12
N ALA A 15 26.12 -13.68 -19.14
CA ALA A 15 25.72 -12.28 -19.03
C ALA A 15 24.22 -12.15 -18.71
N ALA A 16 23.38 -13.03 -19.28
CA ALA A 16 21.95 -13.06 -19.03
C ALA A 16 21.63 -13.42 -17.57
N GLU A 17 22.30 -14.42 -17.00
CA GLU A 17 22.13 -14.79 -15.59
C GLU A 17 22.57 -13.67 -14.64
N LYS A 18 23.70 -13.01 -14.95
CA LYS A 18 24.17 -11.85 -14.16
C LYS A 18 23.18 -10.69 -14.21
N LEU A 19 22.62 -10.40 -15.39
CA LEU A 19 21.59 -9.36 -15.54
C LEU A 19 20.33 -9.71 -14.74
N ALA A 20 19.89 -10.97 -14.78
CA ALA A 20 18.73 -11.44 -14.03
C ALA A 20 18.94 -11.29 -12.51
N ASP A 21 20.13 -11.64 -11.99
CA ASP A 21 20.48 -11.40 -10.58
C ASP A 21 20.43 -9.90 -10.25
N ALA A 22 20.97 -9.04 -11.12
CA ALA A 22 21.00 -7.60 -10.91
C ALA A 22 19.57 -7.00 -10.92
N GLN A 23 18.69 -7.49 -11.80
CA GLN A 23 17.28 -7.10 -11.84
C GLN A 23 16.56 -7.49 -10.54
N ALA A 24 16.80 -8.70 -10.03
CA ALA A 24 16.23 -9.14 -8.76
C ALA A 24 16.68 -8.23 -7.60
N ALA A 25 17.99 -7.96 -7.49
CA ALA A 25 18.54 -7.06 -6.48
C ALA A 25 17.97 -5.63 -6.59
N LYS A 26 17.78 -5.11 -7.81
CA LYS A 26 17.17 -3.79 -8.04
C LYS A 26 15.71 -3.75 -7.60
N ILE A 27 14.93 -4.81 -7.85
CA ILE A 27 13.55 -4.93 -7.36
C ILE A 27 13.52 -4.94 -5.83
N GLU A 28 14.44 -5.65 -5.17
CA GLU A 28 14.55 -5.63 -3.70
C GLU A 28 14.85 -4.23 -3.18
N GLN A 29 15.79 -3.49 -3.80
CA GLN A 29 16.08 -2.10 -3.44
C GLN A 29 14.85 -1.19 -3.57
N ILE A 30 14.12 -1.29 -4.69
CA ILE A 30 12.87 -0.54 -4.92
C ILE A 30 11.82 -0.88 -3.85
N ASN A 31 11.67 -2.18 -3.52
CA ASN A 31 10.71 -2.60 -2.52
C ASN A 31 11.08 -2.10 -1.13
N ALA A 32 12.37 -2.13 -0.76
CA ALA A 32 12.85 -1.61 0.52
C ALA A 32 12.58 -0.11 0.66
N ALA A 33 12.92 0.68 -0.37
CA ALA A 33 12.68 2.12 -0.37
C ALA A 33 11.19 2.49 -0.40
N TYR A 34 10.36 1.69 -1.08
CA TYR A 34 8.91 1.78 -0.99
C TYR A 34 8.42 1.55 0.45
N THR A 35 8.85 0.46 1.08
CA THR A 35 8.45 0.13 2.46
C THR A 35 8.86 1.24 3.42
N GLU A 36 10.08 1.75 3.32
CA GLU A 36 10.57 2.86 4.16
C GLU A 36 9.71 4.12 4.04
N GLN A 37 9.25 4.47 2.84
CA GLN A 37 8.42 5.67 2.63
C GLN A 37 6.94 5.45 2.93
N VAL A 38 6.42 4.24 2.76
CA VAL A 38 5.00 3.95 2.98
C VAL A 38 4.69 3.65 4.44
N GLN A 39 5.64 3.07 5.19
CA GLN A 39 5.45 2.66 6.58
C GLN A 39 5.02 3.83 7.49
N PRO A 40 5.59 5.06 7.39
CA PRO A 40 5.10 6.20 8.19
C PRO A 40 3.68 6.67 7.84
N LEU A 41 3.19 6.33 6.64
CA LEU A 41 1.85 6.73 6.17
C LEU A 41 0.77 5.74 6.60
N ILE A 42 1.16 4.49 6.88
CA ILE A 42 0.26 3.41 7.26
C ILE A 42 0.39 3.16 8.76
N LYS A 43 -0.71 3.38 9.49
CA LYS A 43 -0.79 3.00 10.90
C LYS A 43 -0.84 1.48 11.01
N ASP A 44 -0.09 0.94 11.98
CA ASP A 44 -0.05 -0.50 12.27
C ASP A 44 -1.29 -0.91 13.09
N TYR A 45 -2.40 -1.10 12.39
CA TYR A 45 -3.66 -1.59 12.97
C TYR A 45 -3.81 -3.10 12.76
N PRO A 46 -4.48 -3.83 13.68
CA PRO A 46 -4.77 -5.25 13.49
C PRO A 46 -5.48 -5.52 12.16
N GLU A 47 -5.12 -6.62 11.48
CA GLU A 47 -5.68 -6.97 10.16
C GLU A 47 -7.22 -6.98 10.15
N ILE A 48 -7.84 -7.47 11.24
CA ILE A 48 -9.29 -7.52 11.38
C ILE A 48 -9.94 -6.13 11.40
N GLU A 49 -9.24 -5.11 11.93
CA GLU A 49 -9.71 -3.73 11.90
C GLU A 49 -9.65 -3.17 10.47
N GLN A 50 -8.53 -3.42 9.77
CA GLN A 50 -8.34 -2.97 8.38
C GLN A 50 -9.41 -3.52 7.45
N ALA A 51 -9.87 -4.75 7.67
CA ALA A 51 -10.94 -5.38 6.89
C ALA A 51 -12.26 -4.59 6.93
N THR A 52 -12.46 -3.73 7.93
CA THR A 52 -13.68 -2.91 8.06
C THR A 52 -13.54 -1.49 7.49
N TRP A 53 -12.34 -1.05 7.11
CA TRP A 53 -12.10 0.34 6.71
C TRP A 53 -12.86 0.78 5.48
N ILE A 54 -13.09 -0.11 4.51
CA ILE A 54 -13.91 0.20 3.33
C ILE A 54 -15.34 0.57 3.75
N ALA A 55 -15.90 -0.15 4.72
CA ALA A 55 -17.23 0.14 5.24
C ALA A 55 -17.24 1.46 6.03
N GLN A 56 -16.24 1.68 6.90
CA GLN A 56 -16.08 2.93 7.64
C GLN A 56 -15.97 4.13 6.70
N GLU A 57 -15.11 4.06 5.68
CA GLU A 57 -14.92 5.12 4.68
C GLU A 57 -16.21 5.38 3.90
N SER A 58 -16.90 4.33 3.45
CA SER A 58 -18.16 4.46 2.72
C SER A 58 -19.24 5.18 3.56
N GLU A 59 -19.41 4.77 4.83
CA GLU A 59 -20.36 5.39 5.75
C GLU A 59 -19.96 6.85 6.07
N ALA A 60 -18.67 7.11 6.31
CA ALA A 60 -18.17 8.46 6.60
C ALA A 60 -18.37 9.40 5.41
N ARG A 61 -18.09 8.96 4.18
CA ARG A 61 -18.32 9.75 2.96
C ARG A 61 -19.80 10.06 2.77
N ALA A 62 -20.68 9.07 2.96
CA ALA A 62 -22.12 9.26 2.85
C ALA A 62 -22.63 10.26 3.89
N TYR A 63 -22.24 10.08 5.16
CA TYR A 63 -22.62 10.97 6.26
C TYR A 63 -22.11 12.40 6.02
N MET A 64 -20.83 12.58 5.65
CA MET A 64 -20.26 13.91 5.45
C MET A 64 -20.85 14.64 4.24
N ALA A 65 -21.23 13.91 3.18
CA ALA A 65 -21.94 14.50 2.04
C ALA A 65 -23.30 15.04 2.48
N TRP A 66 -24.10 14.23 3.17
CA TRP A 66 -25.38 14.65 3.74
C TRP A 66 -25.23 15.75 4.80
N HIS A 67 -24.21 15.69 5.66
CA HIS A 67 -24.04 16.66 6.74
C HIS A 67 -23.73 18.08 6.22
N ALA A 68 -23.17 18.19 5.01
CA ALA A 68 -22.82 19.48 4.40
C ALA A 68 -24.04 20.28 3.94
N ASP A 69 -25.09 19.62 3.43
CA ASP A 69 -26.28 20.25 2.87
C ASP A 69 -27.56 19.96 3.69
N GLN A 70 -27.55 18.88 4.48
CA GLN A 70 -28.68 18.32 5.23
C GLN A 70 -29.89 18.00 4.34
N GLU A 71 -29.66 17.73 3.05
CA GLU A 71 -30.72 17.44 2.09
C GLU A 71 -31.05 15.94 2.03
N GLY A 72 -32.34 15.61 2.04
CA GLY A 72 -32.81 14.22 1.93
C GLY A 72 -32.74 13.43 3.23
N HIS A 73 -32.68 12.10 3.09
CA HIS A 73 -32.65 11.19 4.23
C HIS A 73 -31.24 11.03 4.78
N THR A 74 -31.10 11.14 6.11
CA THR A 74 -29.84 10.83 6.80
C THR A 74 -29.40 9.41 6.44
N PRO A 75 -28.16 9.22 5.96
CA PRO A 75 -27.64 7.90 5.63
C PRO A 75 -27.50 7.06 6.89
N ALA A 76 -27.72 5.75 6.76
CA ALA A 76 -27.45 4.81 7.83
C ALA A 76 -25.94 4.60 8.00
N THR A 77 -25.46 4.66 9.23
CA THR A 77 -24.03 4.52 9.57
C THR A 77 -23.79 3.43 10.63
N PRO A 78 -24.33 2.20 10.47
CA PRO A 78 -24.29 1.20 11.54
C PRO A 78 -22.88 0.82 11.99
N VAL A 79 -21.87 0.85 11.12
CA VAL A 79 -20.48 0.59 11.54
C VAL A 79 -19.97 1.75 12.39
N LEU A 80 -20.13 2.99 11.94
CA LEU A 80 -19.68 4.16 12.69
C LEU A 80 -20.46 4.34 14.00
N ASP A 81 -21.76 4.04 14.01
CA ASP A 81 -22.63 4.10 15.19
C ASP A 81 -22.13 3.14 16.28
N ASN A 82 -21.75 1.91 15.90
CA ASN A 82 -21.20 0.94 16.85
C ASN A 82 -19.79 1.33 17.33
N ILE A 83 -18.95 1.88 16.46
CA ILE A 83 -17.65 2.43 16.86
C ILE A 83 -17.86 3.55 17.88
N LEU A 84 -18.79 4.47 17.60
CA LEU A 84 -19.08 5.60 18.46
C LEU A 84 -19.65 5.17 19.80
N LEU A 85 -20.54 4.17 19.82
CA LEU A 85 -21.04 3.54 21.04
C LEU A 85 -19.89 2.99 21.89
N GLY A 86 -18.94 2.28 21.27
CA GLY A 86 -17.77 1.72 21.96
C GLY A 86 -16.80 2.78 22.46
N ARG A 87 -16.55 3.84 21.68
CA ARG A 87 -15.64 4.94 22.04
C ARG A 87 -16.20 5.85 23.13
N ASN A 88 -17.51 6.13 23.08
CA ASN A 88 -18.13 7.03 24.04
C ASN A 88 -18.50 6.34 25.36
N GLY A 89 -18.91 5.07 25.35
CA GLY A 89 -19.38 4.41 26.57
C GLY A 89 -20.40 5.27 27.32
N ASP A 90 -20.24 5.40 28.64
CA ASP A 90 -21.17 6.15 29.51
C ASP A 90 -20.91 7.66 29.61
N GLY A 91 -19.80 8.18 29.05
CA GLY A 91 -19.38 9.57 29.34
C GLY A 91 -18.59 10.28 28.24
N GLY A 92 -18.36 9.63 27.10
CA GLY A 92 -17.73 10.25 25.94
C GLY A 92 -18.69 11.17 25.19
N SER A 93 -18.11 12.05 24.39
CA SER A 93 -18.81 13.10 23.66
C SER A 93 -18.38 13.20 22.19
N GLU A 94 -17.62 12.21 21.69
CA GLU A 94 -17.26 12.18 20.27
C GLU A 94 -18.54 12.14 19.45
N THR A 95 -18.60 12.99 18.44
CA THR A 95 -19.73 13.08 17.51
C THR A 95 -19.49 12.19 16.30
N LEU A 96 -20.57 11.81 15.61
CA LEU A 96 -20.47 11.10 14.33
C LEU A 96 -19.68 11.91 13.29
N GLN A 97 -19.73 13.24 13.35
CA GLN A 97 -18.94 14.14 12.51
C GLN A 97 -17.44 14.04 12.81
N GLU A 98 -17.04 14.12 14.08
CA GLU A 98 -15.63 13.99 14.49
C GLU A 98 -15.06 12.62 14.09
N LEU A 99 -15.82 11.55 14.36
CA LEU A 99 -15.43 10.19 13.93
C LEU A 99 -15.31 10.10 12.40
N SER A 100 -16.27 10.63 11.66
CA SER A 100 -16.25 10.60 10.19
C SER A 100 -15.06 11.36 9.62
N LEU A 101 -14.73 12.54 10.17
CA LEU A 101 -13.55 13.30 9.76
C LEU A 101 -12.25 12.51 10.01
N ALA A 102 -12.12 11.87 11.17
CA ALA A 102 -10.95 11.04 11.49
C ALA A 102 -10.83 9.82 10.56
N VAL A 103 -11.95 9.19 10.20
CA VAL A 103 -11.98 8.10 9.21
C VAL A 103 -11.54 8.58 7.84
N LEU A 104 -12.05 9.73 7.38
CA LEU A 104 -11.67 10.29 6.07
C LEU A 104 -10.21 10.72 6.04
N GLU A 105 -9.67 11.29 7.11
CA GLU A 105 -8.25 11.63 7.21
C GLU A 105 -7.38 10.38 7.08
N ASN A 106 -7.74 9.28 7.76
CA ASN A 106 -7.04 8.01 7.59
C ASN A 106 -7.15 7.50 6.14
N ALA A 107 -8.35 7.51 5.53
CA ALA A 107 -8.55 7.08 4.15
C ALA A 107 -7.74 7.91 3.14
N ASP A 108 -7.63 9.21 3.36
CA ASP A 108 -6.82 10.12 2.52
C ASP A 108 -5.32 9.80 2.64
N MET A 109 -4.84 9.43 3.82
CA MET A 109 -3.45 8.97 3.99
C MET A 109 -3.18 7.69 3.19
N PHE A 110 -4.10 6.72 3.20
CA PHE A 110 -4.00 5.51 2.37
C PHE A 110 -4.06 5.82 0.88
N THR A 111 -4.91 6.77 0.48
CA THR A 111 -5.02 7.23 -0.91
C THR A 111 -3.72 7.88 -1.38
N ARG A 112 -3.11 8.74 -0.56
CA ARG A 112 -1.80 9.35 -0.87
C ARG A 112 -0.70 8.29 -1.00
N ALA A 113 -0.72 7.27 -0.14
CA ALA A 113 0.22 6.15 -0.22
C ALA A 113 0.14 5.39 -1.56
N GLN A 114 -1.02 5.38 -2.24
CA GLN A 114 -1.16 4.73 -3.56
C GLN A 114 -0.26 5.35 -4.64
N GLN A 115 0.14 6.63 -4.50
CA GLN A 115 1.11 7.23 -5.42
C GLN A 115 2.48 6.52 -5.35
N LEU A 116 2.92 6.16 -4.13
CA LEU A 116 4.13 5.39 -3.90
C LEU A 116 3.99 3.96 -4.42
N THR A 117 2.81 3.36 -4.23
CA THR A 117 2.50 2.02 -4.77
C THR A 117 2.59 2.02 -6.31
N GLY A 118 1.98 3.01 -6.97
CA GLY A 118 2.05 3.16 -8.42
C GLY A 118 3.48 3.41 -8.92
N LYS A 119 4.24 4.25 -8.21
CA LYS A 119 5.68 4.47 -8.49
C LYS A 119 6.46 3.15 -8.44
N ARG A 120 6.27 2.35 -7.39
CA ARG A 120 6.89 1.02 -7.24
C ARG A 120 6.52 0.07 -8.37
N GLN A 121 5.23 -0.03 -8.71
CA GLN A 121 4.77 -0.87 -9.82
C GLN A 121 5.43 -0.49 -11.15
N ARG A 122 5.47 0.82 -11.46
CA ARG A 122 6.11 1.34 -12.66
C ARG A 122 7.60 1.00 -12.72
N LEU A 123 8.33 1.22 -11.62
CA LEU A 123 9.79 0.96 -11.57
C LEU A 123 10.09 -0.54 -11.65
N VAL A 124 9.35 -1.40 -10.95
CA VAL A 124 9.49 -2.87 -11.05
C VAL A 124 9.23 -3.35 -12.48
N LYS A 125 8.24 -2.78 -13.16
CA LYS A 125 7.98 -3.08 -14.56
C LYS A 125 9.18 -2.69 -15.45
N GLN A 126 9.71 -1.47 -15.29
CA GLN A 126 10.90 -1.02 -16.03
C GLN A 126 12.10 -1.94 -15.80
N VAL A 127 12.36 -2.36 -14.54
CA VAL A 127 13.46 -3.28 -14.22
C VAL A 127 13.34 -4.61 -14.97
N ARG A 128 12.12 -5.13 -15.11
CA ARG A 128 11.89 -6.40 -15.81
C ARG A 128 12.04 -6.28 -17.33
N GLU A 129 11.87 -5.09 -17.88
CA GLU A 129 11.88 -4.86 -19.34
C GLU A 129 13.27 -4.51 -19.89
N VAL A 130 14.20 -4.03 -19.05
CA VAL A 130 15.57 -3.69 -19.51
C VAL A 130 16.40 -4.93 -19.85
N THR A 131 17.23 -4.81 -20.89
CA THR A 131 18.08 -5.90 -21.39
C THR A 131 19.58 -5.62 -21.22
N THR A 132 19.94 -4.53 -20.55
CA THR A 132 21.33 -4.08 -20.38
C THR A 132 21.58 -3.58 -18.97
N GLN A 133 22.80 -3.78 -18.46
CA GLN A 133 23.22 -3.28 -17.14
C GLN A 133 23.10 -1.75 -17.06
N GLU A 134 23.51 -1.02 -18.10
CA GLU A 134 23.45 0.45 -18.12
C GLU A 134 22.01 0.98 -17.93
N ALA A 135 21.05 0.45 -18.68
CA ALA A 135 19.64 0.81 -18.52
C ALA A 135 19.09 0.43 -17.13
N LEU A 136 19.55 -0.68 -16.54
CA LEU A 136 19.17 -1.09 -15.20
C LEU A 136 19.72 -0.13 -14.13
N ASP A 137 20.96 0.33 -14.29
CA ASP A 137 21.62 1.28 -13.38
C ASP A 137 20.95 2.66 -13.43
N GLY A 138 20.35 3.02 -14.57
CA GLY A 138 19.56 4.25 -14.74
C GLY A 138 18.20 4.24 -14.00
N ILE A 139 17.74 3.09 -13.49
CA ILE A 139 16.49 2.99 -12.74
C ILE A 139 16.76 3.30 -11.26
N THR A 140 16.23 4.44 -10.81
CA THR A 140 16.31 4.90 -9.42
C THR A 140 14.92 4.91 -8.78
N TRP A 141 14.88 4.60 -7.49
CA TRP A 141 13.72 4.89 -6.66
C TRP A 141 13.51 6.40 -6.61
#